data_AF-A0A7Y3T205-F1
#
_entry.id   AF-A0A7Y3T205-F1
#
_cell.length_a   1.000
_cell.length_b   1.000
_cell.length_c   1.000
_cell.angle_alpha   90.00
_cell.angle_beta   90.00
_cell.angle_gamma   90.00
#
_symmetry.space_group_name_H-M   'P 1'
#
loop_
_entity.id
_entity.type
_entity.pdbx_description
1 polymer ?
#
loop_
_entity_poly.entity_id
_entity_poly.type
_entity_poly.pdbx_seq_one_letter_code
_entity_poly.pdbx_strand_id
1 'polypeptide(L)'
;MSGNERFWTVVLYVVTVSYVAFCSLILGWLLAIKGSTVEALVEMGGTYGTLLTGVPVLIAVLVARQQLAFSRRQHIANIKRSFQPELDALDEVHLFAEIAVNSDLETAKRRAEADGIDGMIIDRPAGSELKKYREILPFDIADIVVRISQEIGELFEESKREVPDKNILALRIIEIRTKAGTLSAYIQHRRNHLSQYWS
;
A
#
# COMPACT_ATOMS: atom_id res chain seq x y z
N MET A 1 -9.82 -6.52 13.20
CA MET A 1 -9.83 -7.06 14.57
C MET A 1 -11.07 -7.93 14.67
N SER A 2 -10.89 -9.24 14.73
CA SER A 2 -12.02 -10.19 14.66
C SER A 2 -12.90 -10.06 15.92
N GLY A 3 -14.17 -10.48 15.84
CA GLY A 3 -15.10 -10.42 16.98
C GLY A 3 -14.55 -11.13 18.22
N ASN A 4 -13.89 -12.27 18.03
CA ASN A 4 -13.21 -13.00 19.10
C ASN A 4 -12.06 -12.21 19.74
N GLU A 5 -11.24 -11.49 18.95
CA GLU A 5 -10.14 -10.70 19.50
C GLU A 5 -10.64 -9.55 20.39
N ARG A 6 -11.77 -8.92 20.04
CA ARG A 6 -12.39 -7.88 20.85
C ARG A 6 -12.92 -8.44 22.16
N PHE A 7 -13.62 -9.57 22.11
CA PHE A 7 -14.13 -10.26 23.31
C PHE A 7 -13.02 -10.59 24.30
N TRP A 8 -11.95 -11.25 23.84
CA TRP A 8 -10.81 -11.58 24.71
C TRP A 8 -10.04 -10.35 25.20
N THR A 9 -10.10 -9.21 24.49
CA THR A 9 -9.55 -7.93 24.97
C THR A 9 -10.32 -7.44 26.16
N VAL A 10 -11.65 -7.40 26.04
CA VAL A 10 -12.54 -6.97 27.11
C VAL A 10 -12.39 -7.87 28.33
N VAL A 11 -12.38 -9.19 28.15
CA VAL A 11 -12.20 -10.14 29.27
C VAL A 11 -10.87 -9.89 30.00
N LEU A 12 -9.76 -9.71 29.27
CA LEU A 12 -8.45 -9.46 29.88
C LEU A 12 -8.43 -8.14 30.68
N TYR A 13 -9.04 -7.08 30.14
CA TYR A 13 -9.16 -5.80 30.85
C TYR A 13 -10.01 -5.93 32.11
N VAL A 14 -11.18 -6.57 32.01
CA VAL A 14 -12.07 -6.78 33.15
C VAL A 14 -11.36 -7.57 34.24
N VAL A 15 -10.71 -8.69 33.89
CA VAL A 15 -9.94 -9.50 34.85
C VAL A 15 -8.84 -8.68 35.51
N THR A 16 -8.09 -7.88 34.74
CA THR A 16 -7.00 -7.05 35.29
C THR A 16 -7.53 -5.98 36.24
N VAL A 17 -8.60 -5.27 35.86
CA VAL A 17 -9.22 -4.23 36.69
C VAL A 17 -9.81 -4.84 37.96
N SER A 18 -10.53 -5.95 37.86
CA SER A 18 -11.08 -6.68 39.01
C SER A 18 -9.97 -7.16 39.96
N TYR A 19 -8.85 -7.63 39.41
CA TYR A 19 -7.71 -8.11 40.20
C TYR A 19 -7.03 -6.97 40.96
N VAL A 20 -6.78 -5.84 40.29
CA VAL A 20 -6.21 -4.64 40.93
C VAL A 20 -7.17 -4.09 41.99
N ALA A 21 -8.47 -4.04 41.71
CA ALA A 21 -9.48 -3.62 42.67
C ALA A 21 -9.48 -4.53 43.91
N PHE A 22 -9.38 -5.85 43.73
CA PHE A 22 -9.31 -6.80 44.83
C PHE A 22 -8.04 -6.61 45.69
N CYS A 23 -6.88 -6.36 45.07
CA CYS A 23 -5.65 -6.02 45.78
C CYS A 23 -5.82 -4.73 46.59
N SER A 24 -6.45 -3.70 46.02
CA SER A 24 -6.73 -2.43 46.70
C SER A 24 -7.70 -2.59 47.88
N LEU A 25 -8.71 -3.47 47.75
CA LEU A 25 -9.65 -3.77 48.84
C LEU A 25 -8.97 -4.52 49.99
N ILE A 26 -8.10 -5.50 49.70
CA ILE A 26 -7.31 -6.20 50.72
C ILE A 26 -6.41 -5.21 51.46
N LEU A 27 -5.73 -4.32 50.73
CA LEU A 27 -4.90 -3.30 51.35
C LEU A 27 -5.73 -2.34 52.23
N GLY A 28 -6.87 -1.86 51.73
CA GLY A 28 -7.77 -1.00 52.49
C GLY A 28 -8.31 -1.69 53.76
N TRP A 29 -8.64 -2.97 53.67
CA TRP A 29 -9.02 -3.79 54.82
C TRP A 29 -7.88 -3.93 55.84
N LEU A 30 -6.66 -4.24 55.37
CA LEU A 30 -5.49 -4.37 56.25
C LEU A 30 -5.14 -3.05 56.94
N LEU A 31 -5.29 -1.91 56.25
CA LEU A 31 -5.11 -0.58 56.83
C LEU A 31 -6.16 -0.25 57.89
N ALA A 32 -7.38 -0.81 57.78
CA ALA A 32 -8.43 -0.60 58.78
C ALA A 32 -8.21 -1.43 60.07
N ILE A 33 -7.49 -2.55 59.98
CA ILE A 33 -7.28 -3.48 61.11
C ILE A 33 -5.89 -3.31 61.75
N LYS A 34 -4.85 -2.99 60.98
CA LYS A 34 -3.48 -2.83 61.49
C LYS A 34 -3.25 -1.41 62.00
N GLY A 35 -2.44 -1.27 63.04
CA GLY A 35 -2.16 0.02 63.69
C GLY A 35 -1.28 0.96 62.88
N SER A 36 -0.61 0.47 61.83
CA SER A 36 0.24 1.27 60.95
C SER A 36 0.22 0.80 59.50
N THR A 37 0.47 1.74 58.57
CA THR A 37 0.58 1.48 57.13
C THR A 37 1.71 0.50 56.79
N VAL A 38 2.81 0.55 57.54
CA VAL A 38 3.97 -0.32 57.32
C VAL A 38 3.66 -1.76 57.71
N GLU A 39 2.97 -1.99 58.83
CA GLU A 39 2.54 -3.34 59.22
C GLU A 39 1.51 -3.92 58.24
N ALA A 40 0.59 -3.10 57.74
CA ALA A 40 -0.36 -3.51 56.70
C ALA A 40 0.34 -3.94 55.40
N LEU A 41 1.38 -3.20 54.97
CA LEU A 41 2.17 -3.54 53.78
C LEU A 41 3.02 -4.81 53.98
N VAL A 42 3.63 -4.99 55.15
CA VAL A 42 4.42 -6.19 55.46
C VAL A 42 3.53 -7.43 55.50
N GLU A 43 2.36 -7.35 56.13
CA GLU A 43 1.37 -8.43 56.14
C GLU A 43 0.86 -8.73 54.72
N MET A 44 0.61 -7.69 53.91
CA MET A 44 0.20 -7.86 52.52
C MET A 44 1.29 -8.55 51.68
N GLY A 45 2.56 -8.16 51.86
CA GLY A 45 3.69 -8.77 51.16
C GLY A 45 3.99 -10.20 51.59
N GLY A 46 3.76 -10.55 52.86
CA GLY A 46 3.97 -11.90 53.39
C GLY A 46 2.83 -12.85 53.04
N THR A 47 1.61 -12.49 53.46
CA THR A 47 0.43 -13.36 53.39
C THR A 47 -0.24 -13.34 52.01
N TYR A 48 -0.17 -12.21 51.32
CA TYR A 48 -0.75 -12.01 49.98
C TYR A 48 0.32 -11.77 48.91
N GLY A 49 1.60 -12.08 49.20
CA GLY A 49 2.72 -11.85 48.30
C GLY A 49 2.56 -12.50 46.92
N THR A 50 2.04 -13.73 46.87
CA THR A 50 1.71 -14.42 45.62
C THR A 50 0.66 -13.68 44.79
N LEU A 51 -0.32 -13.05 45.46
CA LEU A 51 -1.35 -12.23 44.84
C LEU A 51 -0.77 -10.92 44.28
N LEU A 52 0.16 -10.29 45.02
CA LEU A 52 0.87 -9.10 44.55
C LEU A 52 1.80 -9.42 43.35
N THR A 53 2.46 -10.58 43.34
CA THR A 53 3.30 -11.00 42.20
C THR A 53 2.52 -11.26 40.92
N GLY A 54 1.20 -11.47 41.00
CA GLY A 54 0.33 -11.61 39.84
C GLY A 54 0.12 -10.30 39.06
N VAL A 55 0.23 -9.15 39.71
CA VAL A 55 0.01 -7.83 39.07
C VAL A 55 1.04 -7.55 37.97
N PRO A 56 2.37 -7.66 38.21
CA PRO A 56 3.37 -7.53 37.14
C PRO A 56 3.17 -8.50 35.97
N VAL A 57 2.74 -9.74 36.26
CA VAL A 57 2.50 -10.77 35.22
C VAL A 57 1.33 -10.38 34.32
N LEU A 58 0.21 -9.92 34.88
CA LEU A 58 -0.94 -9.47 34.10
C LEU A 58 -0.60 -8.25 33.22
N ILE A 59 0.17 -7.30 33.76
CA ILE A 59 0.66 -6.14 33.00
C ILE A 59 1.58 -6.60 31.86
N ALA A 60 2.50 -7.53 32.12
CA ALA A 60 3.38 -8.08 31.09
C ALA A 60 2.60 -8.77 29.96
N VAL A 61 1.55 -9.54 30.29
CA VAL A 61 0.67 -10.17 29.29
C VAL A 61 -0.09 -9.13 28.48
N LEU A 62 -0.61 -8.07 29.12
CA LEU A 62 -1.26 -6.95 28.42
C LEU A 62 -0.30 -6.26 27.44
N VAL A 63 0.91 -5.94 27.89
CA VAL A 63 1.93 -5.27 27.07
C VAL A 63 2.36 -6.16 25.91
N ALA A 64 2.65 -7.44 26.15
CA ALA A 64 3.02 -8.39 25.10
C ALA A 64 1.92 -8.51 24.05
N ARG A 65 0.65 -8.55 24.47
CA ARG A 65 -0.49 -8.54 23.55
C ARG A 65 -0.58 -7.26 22.73
N GLN A 66 -0.40 -6.10 23.36
CA GLN A 66 -0.40 -4.82 22.65
C GLN A 66 0.74 -4.74 21.63
N GLN A 67 1.93 -5.23 21.98
CA GLN A 67 3.09 -5.31 21.07
C GLN A 67 2.80 -6.23 19.89
N LEU A 68 2.20 -7.41 20.10
CA LEU A 68 1.80 -8.31 19.00
C LEU A 68 0.77 -7.64 18.07
N ALA A 69 -0.21 -6.93 18.63
CA ALA A 69 -1.20 -6.20 17.84
C ALA A 69 -0.55 -5.06 17.02
N PHE A 70 0.37 -4.32 17.64
CA PHE A 70 1.13 -3.26 16.97
C PHE A 70 2.02 -3.82 15.86
N SER A 71 2.75 -4.90 16.14
CA SER A 71 3.61 -5.58 15.16
C SER A 71 2.80 -6.09 13.96
N ARG A 72 1.62 -6.69 14.18
CA ARG A 72 0.72 -7.06 13.06
C ARG A 72 0.30 -5.86 12.22
N ARG A 73 -0.10 -4.75 12.85
CA ARG A 73 -0.47 -3.52 12.13
C ARG A 73 0.70 -2.92 11.36
N GLN A 74 1.87 -2.89 11.97
CA GLN A 74 3.10 -2.40 11.34
C GLN A 74 3.50 -3.29 10.17
N HIS A 75 3.39 -4.60 10.31
CA HIS A 75 3.67 -5.54 9.22
C HIS A 75 2.73 -5.32 8.04
N ILE A 76 1.42 -5.20 8.29
CA ILE A 76 0.44 -4.88 7.24
C ILE A 76 0.74 -3.51 6.60
N ALA A 77 1.06 -2.49 7.40
CA ALA A 77 1.41 -1.17 6.88
C ALA A 77 2.68 -1.20 6.03
N ASN A 78 3.69 -1.98 6.44
CA ASN A 78 4.92 -2.16 5.67
C ASN A 78 4.66 -2.88 4.34
N ILE A 79 3.82 -3.93 4.34
CA ILE A 79 3.41 -4.63 3.11
C ILE A 79 2.68 -3.66 2.17
N LYS A 80 1.73 -2.88 2.69
CA LYS A 80 1.02 -1.88 1.87
C LYS A 80 1.99 -0.84 1.30
N ARG A 81 2.91 -0.36 2.13
CA ARG A 81 3.93 0.62 1.72
C ARG A 81 4.91 0.06 0.69
N SER A 82 5.23 -1.24 0.72
CA SER A 82 6.10 -1.85 -0.28
C SER A 82 5.47 -1.94 -1.67
N PHE A 83 4.13 -1.96 -1.76
CA PHE A 83 3.42 -1.99 -3.05
C PHE A 83 3.05 -0.59 -3.57
N GLN A 84 3.15 0.46 -2.74
CA GLN A 84 2.81 1.82 -3.15
C GLN A 84 3.56 2.28 -4.41
N PRO A 85 4.89 2.08 -4.54
CA PRO A 85 5.61 2.50 -5.74
C PRO A 85 5.13 1.78 -7.00
N GLU A 86 4.77 0.51 -6.87
CA GLU A 86 4.22 -0.28 -7.99
C GLU A 86 2.84 0.23 -8.42
N LEU A 87 1.97 0.55 -7.45
CA LEU A 87 0.65 1.13 -7.75
C LEU A 87 0.78 2.50 -8.42
N ASP A 88 1.63 3.39 -7.89
CA ASP A 88 1.84 4.71 -8.47
C ASP A 88 2.38 4.60 -9.91
N ALA A 89 3.32 3.67 -10.16
CA ALA A 89 3.83 3.41 -11.50
C ALA A 89 2.76 2.81 -12.44
N LEU A 90 1.90 1.91 -11.95
CA LEU A 90 0.78 1.38 -12.73
C LEU A 90 -0.21 2.47 -13.14
N ASP A 91 -0.43 3.48 -12.30
CA ASP A 91 -1.33 4.60 -12.56
C ASP A 91 -0.77 5.54 -13.63
N GLU A 92 0.53 5.88 -13.52
CA GLU A 92 1.26 6.66 -14.52
C GLU A 92 1.22 5.94 -15.89
N VAL A 93 1.48 4.64 -15.90
CA VAL A 93 1.46 3.84 -17.14
C VAL A 93 0.04 3.68 -17.69
N HIS A 94 -0.98 3.56 -16.83
CA HIS A 94 -2.36 3.45 -17.28
C HIS A 94 -2.81 4.71 -18.01
N LEU A 95 -2.47 5.89 -17.48
CA LEU A 95 -2.75 7.17 -18.13
C LEU A 95 -2.09 7.25 -19.51
N PHE A 96 -0.82 6.87 -19.60
CA PHE A 96 -0.12 6.77 -20.88
C PHE A 96 -0.83 5.82 -21.87
N ALA A 97 -1.21 4.63 -21.41
CA ALA A 97 -1.91 3.65 -22.24
C ALA A 97 -3.28 4.17 -22.72
N GLU A 98 -4.02 4.87 -21.86
CA GLU A 98 -5.31 5.47 -22.22
C GLU A 98 -5.16 6.56 -23.29
N ILE A 99 -4.15 7.43 -23.17
CA ILE A 99 -3.83 8.43 -24.19
C ILE A 99 -3.51 7.74 -25.52
N ALA A 100 -2.66 6.70 -25.50
CA ALA A 100 -2.30 5.97 -26.71
C ALA A 100 -3.49 5.23 -27.35
N VAL A 101 -4.41 4.65 -26.57
CA VAL A 101 -5.64 3.99 -27.06
C VAL A 101 -6.59 4.97 -27.75
N ASN A 102 -6.71 6.18 -27.20
CA ASN A 102 -7.60 7.22 -27.69
C ASN A 102 -6.99 8.11 -28.78
N SER A 103 -5.72 7.88 -29.11
CA SER A 103 -5.03 8.60 -30.18
C SER A 103 -5.47 8.13 -31.55
N ASP A 104 -5.59 9.06 -32.48
CA ASP A 104 -5.84 8.88 -33.91
C ASP A 104 -4.99 9.89 -34.70
N LEU A 105 -5.08 9.85 -36.03
CA LEU A 105 -4.30 10.74 -36.89
C LEU A 105 -4.59 12.23 -36.62
N GLU A 106 -5.83 12.60 -36.31
CA GLU A 106 -6.19 14.00 -36.09
C GLU A 106 -5.73 14.51 -34.74
N THR A 107 -5.98 13.74 -33.68
CA THR A 107 -5.57 14.05 -32.32
C THR A 107 -4.04 14.13 -32.20
N ALA A 108 -3.30 13.21 -32.83
CA ALA A 108 -1.84 13.24 -32.82
C ALA A 108 -1.26 14.46 -33.56
N LYS A 109 -1.92 14.88 -34.66
CA LYS A 109 -1.55 16.12 -35.37
C LYS A 109 -1.89 17.37 -34.57
N ARG A 110 -3.10 17.46 -34.03
CA ARG A 110 -3.53 18.61 -33.20
C ARG A 110 -2.61 18.77 -31.99
N ARG A 111 -2.15 17.66 -31.40
CA ARG A 111 -1.16 17.68 -30.31
C ARG A 111 0.18 18.26 -30.77
N ALA A 112 0.68 17.82 -31.92
CA ALA A 112 1.90 18.37 -32.51
C ALA A 112 1.79 19.88 -32.82
N GLU A 113 0.65 20.31 -33.40
CA GLU A 113 0.35 21.71 -33.68
C GLU A 113 0.29 22.56 -32.39
N ALA A 114 -0.31 22.04 -31.32
CA ALA A 114 -0.37 22.71 -30.03
C ALA A 114 1.02 22.93 -29.41
N ASP A 115 1.94 21.99 -29.65
CA ASP A 115 3.32 22.07 -29.17
C ASP A 115 4.25 22.82 -30.14
N GLY A 116 3.74 23.27 -31.29
CA GLY A 116 4.50 23.98 -32.33
C GLY A 116 5.54 23.10 -33.03
N ILE A 117 5.30 21.79 -33.08
CA ILE A 117 6.22 20.79 -33.64
C ILE A 117 5.63 20.23 -34.94
N ASP A 118 6.46 20.08 -35.96
CA ASP A 118 6.08 19.39 -37.19
C ASP A 118 6.08 17.86 -37.00
N GLY A 119 5.02 17.20 -37.47
CA GLY A 119 4.82 15.74 -37.36
C GLY A 119 3.55 15.33 -36.59
N MET A 120 3.60 14.15 -35.97
CA MET A 120 2.53 13.57 -35.15
C MET A 120 3.04 13.20 -33.78
N ILE A 121 2.40 13.72 -32.73
CA ILE A 121 2.81 13.48 -31.34
C ILE A 121 1.74 12.66 -30.62
N ILE A 122 2.19 11.56 -30.03
CA ILE A 122 1.47 10.85 -28.97
C ILE A 122 2.36 10.95 -27.73
N ASP A 123 1.78 11.38 -26.61
CA ASP A 123 2.54 11.54 -25.37
C ASP A 123 3.16 10.20 -24.96
N ARG A 124 4.46 10.20 -24.65
CA ARG A 124 5.21 9.00 -24.25
C ARG A 124 6.06 9.27 -23.02
N PRO A 125 6.32 8.25 -22.19
CA PRO A 125 7.21 8.41 -21.04
C PRO A 125 8.63 8.78 -21.46
N ALA A 126 9.28 9.62 -20.66
CA ALA A 126 10.68 9.98 -20.84
C ALA A 126 11.60 8.76 -20.59
N GLY A 127 12.82 8.80 -21.15
CA GLY A 127 13.78 7.69 -20.99
C GLY A 127 14.14 7.39 -19.52
N SER A 128 14.11 8.39 -18.64
CA SER A 128 14.29 8.22 -17.20
C SER A 128 13.12 7.49 -16.54
N GLU A 129 11.88 7.77 -16.98
CA GLU A 129 10.66 7.14 -16.48
C GLU A 129 10.61 5.67 -16.92
N LEU A 130 11.00 5.36 -18.16
CA LEU A 130 11.09 3.98 -18.63
C LEU A 130 12.08 3.14 -17.80
N LYS A 131 13.19 3.72 -17.33
CA LYS A 131 14.12 3.04 -16.41
C LYS A 131 13.46 2.78 -15.06
N LYS A 132 12.80 3.79 -14.48
CA LYS A 132 12.02 3.66 -13.24
C LYS A 132 10.97 2.53 -13.37
N TYR A 133 10.23 2.48 -14.47
CA TYR A 133 9.22 1.43 -14.69
C TYR A 133 9.84 0.03 -14.76
N ARG A 134 11.01 -0.14 -15.38
CA ARG A 134 11.72 -1.44 -15.40
C ARG A 134 12.19 -1.92 -14.04
N GLU A 135 12.45 -1.01 -13.11
CA GLU A 135 12.89 -1.35 -11.74
C GLU A 135 11.73 -1.71 -10.82
N ILE A 136 10.55 -1.12 -11.06
CA ILE A 136 9.41 -1.19 -10.16
C ILE A 136 8.32 -2.15 -10.65
N LEU A 137 8.02 -2.15 -11.94
CA LEU A 137 6.93 -2.93 -12.51
C LEU A 137 7.37 -4.36 -12.87
N PRO A 138 6.41 -5.30 -12.91
CA PRO A 138 6.63 -6.61 -13.51
C PRO A 138 7.22 -6.50 -14.93
N PHE A 139 8.15 -7.42 -15.27
CA PHE A 139 8.90 -7.39 -16.52
C PHE A 139 7.99 -7.37 -17.76
N ASP A 140 6.90 -8.14 -17.74
CA ASP A 140 5.90 -8.20 -18.81
C ASP A 140 5.25 -6.85 -19.07
N ILE A 141 4.84 -6.13 -18.02
CA ILE A 141 4.26 -4.79 -18.15
C ILE A 141 5.33 -3.80 -18.62
N ALA A 142 6.50 -3.78 -17.96
CA ALA A 142 7.58 -2.85 -18.27
C ALA A 142 8.10 -3.00 -19.71
N ASP A 143 8.22 -4.22 -20.22
CA ASP A 143 8.67 -4.49 -21.59
C ASP A 143 7.66 -3.98 -22.62
N ILE A 144 6.36 -4.21 -22.39
CA ILE A 144 5.30 -3.70 -23.27
C ILE A 144 5.33 -2.17 -23.31
N VAL A 145 5.47 -1.50 -22.15
CA VAL A 145 5.55 -0.03 -22.07
C VAL A 145 6.72 0.50 -22.89
N VAL A 146 7.89 -0.13 -22.77
CA VAL A 146 9.08 0.29 -23.53
C VAL A 146 8.86 0.12 -25.02
N ARG A 147 8.30 -1.00 -25.47
CA ARG A 147 8.02 -1.24 -26.89
C ARG A 147 7.05 -0.22 -27.45
N ILE A 148 5.94 0.06 -26.75
CA ILE A 148 4.98 1.08 -27.18
C ILE A 148 5.63 2.47 -27.23
N SER A 149 6.44 2.83 -26.22
CA SER A 149 7.15 4.12 -26.22
C SER A 149 8.16 4.25 -27.36
N GLN A 150 8.85 3.16 -27.72
CA GLN A 150 9.75 3.11 -28.88
C GLN A 150 8.98 3.27 -30.19
N GLU A 151 7.88 2.54 -30.36
CA GLU A 151 7.04 2.62 -31.56
C GLU A 151 6.41 4.00 -31.75
N ILE A 152 6.00 4.67 -30.66
CA ILE A 152 5.55 6.07 -30.71
C ILE A 152 6.69 6.99 -31.14
N GLY A 153 7.91 6.75 -30.66
CA GLY A 153 9.09 7.50 -31.10
C GLY A 153 9.39 7.29 -32.59
N GLU A 154 9.31 6.06 -33.08
CA GLU A 154 9.47 5.74 -34.50
C GLU A 154 8.38 6.39 -35.36
N LEU A 155 7.12 6.36 -34.90
CA LEU A 155 5.99 7.02 -35.56
C LEU A 155 6.25 8.53 -35.73
N PHE A 156 6.75 9.19 -34.68
CA PHE A 156 7.10 10.61 -34.72
C PHE A 156 8.16 10.91 -35.78
N GLU A 157 9.24 10.13 -35.82
CA GLU A 157 10.31 10.30 -36.82
C GLU A 157 9.83 9.97 -38.25
N GLU A 158 8.99 8.94 -38.42
CA GLU A 158 8.36 8.62 -39.71
C GLU A 158 7.45 9.76 -40.20
N SER A 159 6.73 10.42 -39.27
CA SER A 159 5.80 11.50 -39.59
C SER A 159 6.47 12.79 -40.10
N LYS A 160 7.77 12.97 -39.81
CA LYS A 160 8.57 14.14 -40.23
C LYS A 160 9.21 14.02 -41.61
N ARG A 161 9.08 12.87 -42.27
CA ARG A 161 9.66 12.67 -43.61
C ARG A 161 8.97 13.57 -44.64
N GLU A 162 9.69 13.99 -45.68
CA GLU A 162 9.20 14.96 -46.70
C GLU A 162 7.87 14.55 -47.35
N VAL A 163 7.61 13.24 -47.52
CA VAL A 163 6.33 12.70 -48.00
C VAL A 163 5.93 11.51 -47.13
N PRO A 164 5.20 11.74 -46.03
CA PRO A 164 4.73 10.66 -45.17
C PRO A 164 3.54 9.96 -45.80
N ASP A 165 3.59 8.63 -45.92
CA ASP A 165 2.44 7.85 -46.34
C ASP A 165 1.41 7.80 -45.21
N LYS A 166 0.29 8.52 -45.40
CA LYS A 166 -0.79 8.62 -44.43
C LYS A 166 -1.40 7.26 -44.08
N ASN A 167 -1.42 6.30 -45.01
CA ASN A 167 -1.96 4.98 -44.77
C ASN A 167 -1.05 4.17 -43.83
N ILE A 168 0.27 4.28 -44.02
CA ILE A 168 1.25 3.65 -43.13
C ILE A 168 1.16 4.24 -41.73
N LEU A 169 1.09 5.57 -41.61
CA LEU A 169 0.95 6.24 -40.31
C LEU A 169 -0.36 5.85 -39.60
N ALA A 170 -1.47 5.74 -40.35
CA ALA A 170 -2.75 5.26 -39.81
C ALA A 170 -2.64 3.84 -39.23
N LEU A 171 -2.01 2.93 -39.98
CA LEU A 171 -1.81 1.54 -39.56
C LEU A 171 -0.94 1.46 -38.31
N ARG A 172 0.17 2.21 -38.26
CA ARG A 172 1.04 2.28 -37.07
C ARG A 172 0.29 2.77 -35.82
N ILE A 173 -0.56 3.79 -35.96
CA ILE A 173 -1.40 4.26 -34.85
C ILE A 173 -2.36 3.15 -34.41
N ILE A 174 -2.98 2.40 -35.33
CA ILE A 174 -3.85 1.27 -34.98
C ILE A 174 -3.08 0.17 -34.21
N GLU A 175 -1.85 -0.12 -34.61
CA GLU A 175 -0.99 -1.07 -33.90
C GLU A 175 -0.67 -0.60 -32.48
N ILE A 176 -0.27 0.67 -32.32
CA ILE A 176 0.00 1.29 -31.02
C ILE A 176 -1.24 1.23 -30.13
N ARG A 177 -2.42 1.59 -30.64
CA ARG A 177 -3.69 1.53 -29.91
C ARG A 177 -4.01 0.12 -29.44
N THR A 178 -3.79 -0.88 -30.30
CA THR A 178 -4.07 -2.29 -29.98
C THR A 178 -3.14 -2.79 -28.87
N LYS A 179 -1.85 -2.45 -28.94
CA LYS A 179 -0.86 -2.78 -27.90
C LYS A 179 -1.16 -2.05 -26.60
N ALA A 180 -1.52 -0.77 -26.67
CA ALA A 180 -1.90 0.03 -25.51
C ALA A 180 -3.19 -0.50 -24.85
N GLY A 181 -4.17 -0.96 -25.63
CA GLY A 181 -5.37 -1.60 -25.10
C GLY A 181 -5.05 -2.91 -24.37
N THR A 182 -4.12 -3.69 -24.92
CA THR A 182 -3.62 -4.91 -24.28
C THR A 182 -2.87 -4.58 -22.97
N LEU A 183 -2.01 -3.56 -22.99
CA LEU A 183 -1.31 -3.05 -21.80
C LEU A 183 -2.31 -2.64 -20.69
N SER A 184 -3.36 -1.89 -21.03
CA SER A 184 -4.41 -1.50 -20.09
C SER A 184 -5.10 -2.69 -19.44
N ALA A 185 -5.35 -3.78 -20.19
CA ALA A 185 -5.91 -5.00 -19.64
C ALA A 185 -4.96 -5.69 -18.64
N TYR A 186 -3.65 -5.76 -18.96
CA TYR A 186 -2.63 -6.28 -18.04
C TYR A 186 -2.52 -5.44 -16.76
N ILE A 187 -2.54 -4.12 -16.89
CA ILE A 187 -2.51 -3.19 -15.74
C ILE A 187 -3.73 -3.40 -14.85
N GLN A 188 -4.93 -3.50 -15.44
CA GLN A 188 -6.16 -3.72 -14.67
C GLN A 188 -6.12 -5.06 -13.93
N HIS A 189 -5.67 -6.12 -14.59
CA HIS A 189 -5.47 -7.43 -13.97
C HIS A 189 -4.48 -7.34 -12.80
N ARG A 190 -3.35 -6.66 -12.98
CA ARG A 190 -2.35 -6.48 -11.93
C ARG A 190 -2.87 -5.65 -10.75
N ARG A 191 -3.58 -4.55 -11.00
CA ARG A 191 -4.24 -3.74 -9.95
C ARG A 191 -5.26 -4.57 -9.17
N ASN A 192 -6.07 -5.37 -9.86
CA ASN A 192 -7.02 -6.28 -9.21
C ASN A 192 -6.35 -7.37 -8.36
N HIS A 193 -5.17 -7.85 -8.78
CA HIS A 193 -4.37 -8.77 -7.97
C HIS A 193 -3.79 -8.07 -6.74
N LEU A 194 -3.22 -6.86 -6.89
CA LEU A 194 -2.65 -6.10 -5.79
C LEU A 194 -3.71 -5.64 -4.77
N SER A 195 -4.94 -5.36 -5.22
CA SER A 195 -6.02 -4.92 -4.34
C SER A 195 -6.45 -5.99 -3.33
N GLN A 196 -6.21 -7.28 -3.61
CA GLN A 196 -6.45 -8.38 -2.67
C GLN A 196 -5.59 -8.27 -1.40
N TYR A 197 -4.45 -7.58 -1.48
CA TYR A 197 -3.57 -7.33 -0.33
C TYR A 197 -3.93 -6.02 0.40
N TRP A 198 -4.91 -5.27 -0.12
CA TRP A 198 -5.33 -3.97 0.39
C TRP A 198 -6.67 -3.99 1.13
N SER A 199 -7.59 -4.89 0.75
CA SER A 199 -8.89 -5.13 1.40
C SER A 199 -8.77 -5.80 2.77
#